data_AF-A0A525D9L4-F1
#
_entry.id   AF-A0A525D9L4-F1
#
_cell.length_a   1.000
_cell.length_b   1.000
_cell.length_c   1.000
_cell.angle_alpha   90.00
_cell.angle_beta   90.00
_cell.angle_gamma   90.00
#
_symmetry.space_group_name_H-M   'P 1'
#
loop_
_entity.id
_entity.type
_entity.pdbx_description
1 polymer ?
#
loop_
_entity_poly.entity_id
_entity_poly.type
_entity_poly.pdbx_seq_one_letter_code
_entity_poly.pdbx_strand_id
1 'polypeptide(L)' 'MTLVYDILEEVWHVYLDVSLFMLFGFLVAALLYVFFKADKIRQYLGKGRVRPVFLSALFGIPIPL' A
#
# COMPACT_ATOMS: atom_id res chain seq x y z
N MET A 1 16.21 34.49 -8.76
CA MET A 1 15.30 34.04 -7.69
C MET A 1 16.16 33.48 -6.56
N THR A 2 15.71 33.55 -5.31
CA THR A 2 16.53 33.07 -4.18
C THR A 2 16.58 31.55 -4.20
N LEU A 3 17.73 30.94 -3.89
CA LEU A 3 17.89 29.47 -3.88
C LEU A 3 16.78 28.74 -3.11
N VAL A 4 16.31 29.35 -2.01
CA VAL A 4 15.21 28.82 -1.21
C VAL A 4 13.88 28.79 -1.97
N TYR A 5 13.61 29.81 -2.79
CA TYR A 5 12.40 29.87 -3.62
C TYR A 5 12.40 28.74 -4.65
N ASP A 6 13.52 28.55 -5.36
CA ASP A 6 13.64 27.54 -6.41
C ASP A 6 13.46 26.11 -5.84
N ILE A 7 13.99 25.86 -4.64
CA ILE A 7 13.78 24.58 -3.94
C ILE A 7 12.30 24.37 -3.59
N LEU A 8 11.62 25.39 -3.09
CA LEU A 8 10.20 25.28 -2.71
C LEU A 8 9.29 25.07 -3.93
N GLU A 9 9.63 25.70 -5.06
CA GLU A 9 8.93 25.52 -6.32
C GLU A 9 9.06 24.08 -6.83
N GLU A 10 10.27 23.52 -6.83
CA GLU A 10 10.48 22.13 -7.24
C GLU A 10 9.81 21.12 -6.30
N VAL A 11 9.85 21.36 -4.98
CA VAL A 11 9.12 20.53 -4.01
C VAL A 11 7.62 20.54 -4.29
N TRP A 12 7.06 21.70 -4.64
CA TRP A 12 5.65 21.83 -4.98
C TRP A 12 5.30 21.07 -6.26
N HIS A 13 6.14 21.14 -7.29
CA HIS A 13 5.95 20.40 -8.54
C HIS A 13 5.99 18.89 -8.32
N VAL A 14 7.02 18.39 -7.63
CA VAL A 14 7.13 16.95 -7.32
C VAL A 14 5.94 16.48 -6.48
N TYR A 15 5.49 17.28 -5.51
CA TYR A 15 4.32 16.96 -4.70
C TYR A 15 3.07 16.80 -5.57
N LEU A 16 2.81 17.74 -6.48
CA LEU A 16 1.67 17.66 -7.38
C LEU A 16 1.76 16.46 -8.33
N ASP A 17 2.94 16.15 -8.86
CA ASP A 17 3.16 15.01 -9.76
C ASP A 17 2.81 13.66 -9.12
N VAL A 18 3.12 13.50 -7.82
CA VAL A 18 2.83 12.24 -7.09
C VAL A 18 1.48 12.24 -6.37
N SER A 19 0.84 13.40 -6.21
CA SER A 19 -0.36 13.56 -5.37
C SER A 19 -1.49 12.59 -5.73
N LEU A 20 -1.79 12.45 -7.02
CA LEU A 20 -2.86 11.57 -7.50
C LEU A 20 -2.56 10.09 -7.21
N PHE A 21 -1.30 9.68 -7.42
CA PHE A 21 -0.86 8.31 -7.13
C PHE A 21 -0.91 8.01 -5.63
N MET A 22 -0.54 8.97 -4.78
CA MET A 22 -0.63 8.82 -3.32
C MET A 22 -2.08 8.70 -2.85
N LEU A 23 -2.97 9.57 -3.34
CA LEU A 23 -4.41 9.50 -3.04
C LEU A 23 -5.01 8.15 -3.48
N PHE A 24 -4.65 7.67 -4.68
CA PHE A 24 -5.07 6.36 -5.16
C PHE A 24 -4.50 5.23 -4.29
N GLY A 25 -3.21 5.30 -3.92
CA GLY A 25 -2.57 4.35 -3.02
C GLY A 25 -3.27 4.26 -1.66
N PHE A 26 -3.64 5.40 -1.08
CA PHE A 26 -4.42 5.45 0.16
C PHE A 26 -5.83 4.88 0.00
N LEU A 27 -6.49 5.14 -1.13
CA LEU A 27 -7.81 4.56 -1.43
C LEU A 27 -7.72 3.03 -1.49
N VAL A 28 -6.74 2.49 -2.21
CA VAL A 28 -6.52 1.03 -2.30
C VAL A 28 -6.16 0.46 -0.93
N ALA A 29 -5.30 1.12 -0.16
CA ALA A 29 -4.96 0.68 1.19
C ALA A 29 -6.19 0.65 2.12
N ALA A 30 -7.06 1.66 2.05
CA ALA A 30 -8.30 1.70 2.82
C ALA A 30 -9.27 0.59 2.40
N LEU A 31 -9.42 0.34 1.09
CA LEU A 31 -10.19 -0.79 0.57
C LEU A 31 -9.66 -2.12 1.11
N LEU A 32 -8.35 -2.36 0.99
CA LEU A 32 -7.72 -3.56 1.52
C LEU A 32 -7.96 -3.71 3.02
N TYR A 33 -7.80 -2.63 3.81
CA TYR A 33 -8.04 -2.65 5.24
C TYR A 33 -9.49 -3.04 5.60
N VAL A 34 -10.48 -2.50 4.89
CA VAL A 34 -11.89 -2.78 5.15
C VAL A 34 -12.28 -4.20 4.72
N PHE A 35 -11.80 -4.67 3.57
CA PHE A 35 -12.16 -5.97 3.03
C PHE A 35 -11.36 -7.12 3.65
N PHE A 36 -10.08 -6.91 3.96
CA PHE A 36 -9.18 -7.91 4.51
C PHE A 36 -9.10 -7.77 6.04
N LYS A 37 -10.18 -8.18 6.72
CA LYS A 37 -10.18 -8.30 8.19
C LYS A 37 -9.11 -9.30 8.63
N ALA A 38 -8.32 -8.94 9.65
CA ALA A 38 -7.24 -9.77 10.21
C ALA A 38 -7.70 -11.20 10.55
N ASP A 39 -8.95 -11.38 11.02
CA ASP A 39 -9.52 -12.69 11.32
C ASP A 39 -9.68 -13.57 10.07
N LYS A 40 -10.12 -12.97 8.94
CA LYS A 40 -10.23 -13.70 7.67
C LYS A 40 -8.84 -14.03 7.13
N ILE A 41 -7.89 -13.10 7.23
CA ILE A 41 -6.50 -13.35 6.85
C ILE A 41 -5.95 -14.55 7.63
N ARG A 42 -6.14 -14.61 8.96
CA ARG A 42 -5.72 -15.76 9.79
C ARG A 42 -6.44 -17.06 9.41
N GLN A 43 -7.72 -17.01 9.06
CA GLN A 43 -8.46 -18.21 8.65
C GLN A 43 -7.96 -18.79 7.32
N TYR A 44 -7.63 -17.94 6.33
CA TYR A 44 -7.22 -18.37 4.98
C TYR A 44 -5.71 -18.57 4.82
N LEU A 45 -4.90 -17.77 5.53
CA LEU A 45 -3.44 -17.80 5.44
C LEU A 45 -2.76 -18.46 6.66
N GLY A 46 -3.48 -18.71 7.76
CA GLY A 46 -2.90 -19.31 8.97
C GLY A 46 -2.94 -20.83 9.05
N LYS A 47 -3.55 -21.53 8.08
CA LYS A 47 -3.65 -23.01 8.07
C LYS A 47 -3.27 -23.60 6.71
N GLY A 48 -2.41 -24.62 6.74
CA GLY A 48 -1.98 -25.40 5.57
C GLY A 48 -0.60 -25.02 5.03
N ARG A 49 -0.06 -25.82 4.11
CA ARG A 49 1.31 -25.64 3.55
C ARG A 49 1.36 -24.93 2.19
N VAL A 50 0.38 -25.16 1.32
CA VAL A 50 0.44 -24.71 -0.09
C VAL A 50 -0.50 -23.54 -0.37
N ARG A 51 -1.75 -23.62 0.12
CA ARG A 51 -2.77 -22.60 -0.11
C ARG A 51 -2.40 -21.21 0.45
N PRO A 52 -1.83 -21.09 1.67
CA PRO A 52 -1.38 -19.80 2.18
C PRO A 52 -0.26 -19.17 1.36
N VAL A 53 0.75 -19.96 0.96
CA VAL A 53 1.90 -19.47 0.18
C VAL A 53 1.45 -18.92 -1.18
N PHE A 54 0.58 -19.66 -1.87
CA PHE A 54 0.03 -19.22 -3.16
C PHE A 54 -0.78 -17.93 -3.04
N LEU A 55 -1.67 -17.84 -2.04
CA LEU A 55 -2.48 -16.64 -1.82
C LEU A 55 -1.62 -15.45 -1.38
N SER A 56 -0.64 -15.65 -0.51
CA SER A 56 0.31 -14.60 -0.10
C SER A 56 1.13 -14.06 -1.26
N ALA A 57 1.59 -14.92 -2.18
CA ALA A 57 2.31 -14.48 -3.38
C ALA A 57 1.42 -13.70 -4.35
N LEU A 58 0.15 -14.12 -4.51
CA LEU A 58 -0.80 -13.45 -5.40
C LEU A 58 -1.22 -12.06 -4.88
N PHE A 59 -1.42 -11.92 -3.57
CA PHE A 59 -1.89 -10.69 -2.95
C PHE A 59 -0.76 -9.84 -2.34
N GLY A 60 0.50 -10.30 -2.38
CA GLY A 60 1.66 -9.61 -1.81
C GLY A 60 1.60 -9.47 -0.28
N ILE A 61 0.77 -10.27 0.40
CA ILE A 61 0.57 -10.20 1.85
C ILE A 61 1.59 -11.13 2.53
N PRO A 62 2.42 -10.62 3.48
CA PRO A 62 3.37 -11.47 4.19
C PRO A 62 2.64 -12.59 4.93
N ILE A 63 3.22 -13.80 4.91
CA ILE A 63 2.65 -14.94 5.62
C ILE A 63 2.67 -14.61 7.12
N PRO A 64 1.52 -14.62 7.81
CA PRO A 64 1.51 -14.47 9.26
C PRO A 64 2.21 -15.70 9.86
N LEU A 65 3.35 -15.47 10.53
CA LEU A 65 4.05 -16.48 11.34
C LEU A 65 3.15 -17.03 12.45
#